data_AF-A0AAE1NSN7-F1
#
_entry.id   AF-A0AAE1NSN7-F1
#
_cell.length_a   1.000
_cell.length_b   1.000
_cell.length_c   1.000
_cell.angle_alpha   90.00
_cell.angle_beta   90.00
_cell.angle_gamma   90.00
#
_symmetry.space_group_name_H-M   'P 1'
#
loop_
_entity.id
_entity.type
_entity.pdbx_description
1 polymer ?
#
loop_
_entity_poly.entity_id
_entity_poly.type
_entity_poly.pdbx_seq_one_letter_code
_entity_poly.pdbx_strand_id
1 'polypeptide(L)'
;MKISVHTTLHDLLPGHLYYRFNPYLSDDIGLDEISSDRLSLMMEDTKLYLRKNETKIQEAARSLSKTKTSSDRIKDWCLYQWQVWPAY
;
A
#
# COMPACT_ATOMS: atom_id res chain seq x y z
N MET A 1 -25.96 -1.80 -1.77
CA MET A 1 -24.88 -0.81 -1.56
C MET A 1 -23.67 -1.54 -0.96
N LYS A 2 -22.76 -2.06 -1.79
CA LYS A 2 -21.53 -2.70 -1.31
C LYS A 2 -20.53 -1.58 -1.04
N ILE A 3 -20.45 -1.12 0.21
CA ILE A 3 -19.27 -0.36 0.65
C ILE A 3 -18.15 -1.38 0.63
N SER A 4 -17.35 -1.38 -0.43
CA SER A 4 -16.23 -2.30 -0.50
C SER A 4 -15.23 -1.88 0.57
N VAL A 5 -14.71 -2.83 1.34
CA VAL A 5 -13.84 -2.59 2.50
C VAL A 5 -12.71 -1.58 2.20
N HIS A 6 -12.22 -1.56 0.96
CA HIS A 6 -11.21 -0.61 0.50
C HIS A 6 -11.68 0.86 0.46
N THR A 7 -12.96 1.13 0.21
CA THR A 7 -13.54 2.48 0.23
C THR A 7 -13.56 3.00 1.67
N THR A 8 -14.05 2.18 2.60
CA THR A 8 -14.00 2.51 4.04
C THR A 8 -12.57 2.72 4.54
N LEU A 9 -11.63 1.85 4.14
CA LEU A 9 -10.21 2.00 4.50
C LEU A 9 -9.60 3.26 3.90
N HIS A 10 -9.95 3.60 2.67
CA HIS A 10 -9.45 4.80 2.01
C HIS A 10 -9.99 6.08 2.66
N ASP A 11 -11.25 6.09 3.09
CA ASP A 11 -11.89 7.25 3.70
C ASP A 11 -11.48 7.45 5.17
N LEU A 12 -11.22 6.37 5.91
CA LEU A 12 -10.86 6.42 7.32
C LEU A 12 -9.37 6.58 7.57
N LEU A 13 -8.51 6.10 6.66
CA LEU A 13 -7.06 6.15 6.85
C LEU A 13 -6.46 7.35 6.10
N PRO A 14 -5.49 8.05 6.72
CA PRO A 14 -4.64 8.98 6.00
C PRO A 14 -4.09 8.37 4.70
N GLY A 15 -4.16 9.12 3.59
CA GLY A 15 -3.86 8.62 2.24
C GLY A 15 -2.44 8.06 2.02
N HIS A 16 -1.54 8.20 2.99
CA HIS A 16 -0.19 7.64 2.97
C HIS A 16 -0.05 6.26 3.66
N LEU A 17 -1.14 5.74 4.26
CA LEU A 17 -1.11 4.52 5.08
C LEU A 17 -1.70 3.29 4.36
N TYR A 18 -2.58 3.48 3.38
CA TYR A 18 -3.21 2.38 2.67
C TYR A 18 -3.13 2.55 1.15
N TYR A 19 -2.39 1.64 0.52
CA TYR A 19 -2.27 1.54 -0.94
C TYR A 19 -2.80 0.19 -1.41
N ARG A 20 -3.80 0.21 -2.29
CA ARG A 20 -4.33 -0.99 -2.95
C ARG A 20 -3.76 -1.11 -4.36
N PHE A 21 -2.94 -2.14 -4.58
CA PHE A 21 -2.47 -2.55 -5.90
C PHE A 21 -3.15 -3.88 -6.25
N ASN A 22 -3.98 -3.85 -7.28
CA ASN A 22 -4.66 -5.04 -7.79
C ASN A 22 -4.81 -4.87 -9.30
N PRO A 23 -3.84 -5.32 -10.10
CA PRO A 23 -3.94 -5.20 -11.55
C PRO A 23 -5.16 -5.96 -12.06
N TYR A 24 -5.83 -5.37 -13.05
CA TYR A 24 -6.88 -6.07 -13.78
C TYR A 24 -6.20 -7.01 -14.78
N LEU A 25 -6.57 -8.29 -14.75
CA LEU A 25 -6.08 -9.29 -15.68
C LEU A 25 -7.10 -9.46 -16.81
N SER A 26 -6.61 -9.63 -18.03
CA SER A 26 -7.44 -9.76 -19.22
C SER A 26 -8.14 -11.13 -19.31
N ASP A 27 -7.62 -12.13 -18.59
CA ASP A 27 -8.15 -13.50 -18.56
C ASP A 27 -8.37 -13.96 -17.10
N ASP A 28 -9.26 -14.93 -16.91
CA ASP A 28 -9.47 -15.59 -15.62
C ASP A 28 -8.41 -16.69 -15.46
N ILE A 29 -7.61 -16.58 -14.41
CA ILE A 29 -6.42 -17.41 -14.22
C ILE A 29 -6.54 -18.17 -12.92
N GLY A 30 -6.59 -19.50 -13.07
CA GLY A 30 -6.63 -20.44 -11.95
C GLY A 30 -5.37 -20.35 -11.10
N LEU A 31 -5.49 -20.77 -9.84
CA LEU A 31 -4.36 -20.79 -8.90
C LEU A 31 -3.31 -21.84 -9.25
N ASP A 32 -3.69 -22.86 -10.02
CA ASP A 32 -2.87 -23.96 -10.51
C ASP A 32 -2.30 -23.72 -11.91
N GLU A 33 -2.49 -22.53 -12.48
CA GLU A 33 -1.97 -22.17 -13.79
C GLU A 33 -0.43 -22.08 -13.79
N ILE A 34 0.20 -22.79 -14.73
CA ILE A 34 1.66 -22.84 -14.87
C ILE A 34 2.15 -22.60 -16.31
N SER A 35 1.24 -22.38 -17.25
CA SER A 35 1.57 -22.13 -18.65
C SER A 35 2.38 -20.84 -18.80
N SER A 36 3.53 -20.94 -19.47
CA SER A 36 4.43 -19.80 -19.71
C SER A 36 3.74 -18.65 -20.44
N ASP A 37 2.83 -18.96 -21.36
CA ASP A 37 2.16 -17.97 -22.19
C ASP A 37 1.13 -17.18 -21.37
N ARG A 38 0.38 -17.87 -20.51
CA ARG A 38 -0.61 -17.24 -19.62
C ARG A 38 0.08 -16.40 -18.55
N LEU A 39 1.18 -16.89 -17.98
CA LEU A 39 2.01 -16.11 -17.06
C LEU A 39 2.62 -14.88 -17.73
N SER A 40 3.05 -15.00 -18.99
CA SER A 40 3.58 -13.87 -19.76
C SER A 40 2.51 -12.80 -19.98
N LEU A 41 1.28 -13.21 -20.29
CA LEU A 41 0.13 -12.30 -20.41
C LEU A 41 -0.16 -11.58 -19.09
N MET A 42 -0.18 -12.30 -17.94
CA MET A 42 -0.33 -11.68 -16.62
C MET A 42 0.73 -10.62 -16.33
N MET A 43 1.97 -10.91 -16.71
CA MET A 43 3.07 -9.97 -16.52
C MET A 43 2.90 -8.72 -17.39
N GLU A 44 2.41 -8.87 -18.62
CA GLU A 44 2.13 -7.75 -19.51
C GLU A 44 1.00 -6.86 -18.97
N ASP A 45 -0.13 -7.47 -18.59
CA ASP A 45 -1.27 -6.77 -17.97
C ASP A 45 -0.83 -6.01 -16.72
N THR A 46 -0.03 -6.67 -15.88
CA THR A 46 0.52 -6.06 -14.67
C THR A 46 1.43 -4.87 -15.01
N LYS A 47 2.35 -5.01 -15.99
CA LYS A 47 3.22 -3.89 -16.42
C LYS A 47 2.41 -2.70 -16.91
N LEU A 48 1.35 -2.93 -17.68
CA LEU A 48 0.46 -1.87 -18.14
C LEU A 48 -0.25 -1.18 -16.96
N TYR A 49 -0.75 -1.95 -16.00
CA TYR A 49 -1.35 -1.42 -14.78
C TYR A 49 -0.36 -0.56 -13.98
N LEU A 50 0.87 -1.04 -13.77
CA LEU A 50 1.91 -0.30 -13.04
C LEU A 50 2.23 1.03 -13.73
N ARG A 51 2.36 1.05 -15.06
CA ARG A 51 2.58 2.27 -15.84
C ARG A 51 1.44 3.28 -15.66
N LYS A 52 0.19 2.84 -15.71
CA LYS A 52 -0.99 3.70 -15.49
C LYS A 52 -1.06 4.27 -14.06
N ASN A 53 -0.50 3.56 -13.08
CA ASN A 53 -0.57 3.90 -11.66
C ASN A 53 0.79 4.34 -11.09
N GLU A 54 1.72 4.77 -11.94
CA GLU A 54 3.10 5.06 -11.55
C GLU A 54 3.18 6.06 -10.38
N THR A 55 2.39 7.13 -10.42
CA THR A 55 2.34 8.14 -9.36
C THR A 55 2.02 7.53 -7.99
N LYS A 56 1.03 6.61 -7.94
CA LYS A 56 0.60 5.95 -6.69
C LYS A 56 1.66 5.01 -6.16
N ILE A 57 2.43 4.36 -7.04
CA ILE A 57 3.58 3.53 -6.68
C ILE A 57 4.71 4.40 -6.13
N GLN A 58 5.01 5.52 -6.79
CA GLN A 58 6.03 6.46 -6.31
C GLN A 58 5.68 7.04 -4.94
N GLU A 59 4.40 7.39 -4.71
CA GLU A 59 3.93 7.82 -3.39
C GLU A 59 4.09 6.74 -2.33
N ALA A 60 3.70 5.50 -2.63
CA ALA A 60 3.89 4.37 -1.72
C ALA A 60 5.38 4.15 -1.42
N ALA A 61 6.24 4.18 -2.45
CA ALA A 61 7.68 4.05 -2.30
C ALA A 61 8.28 5.17 -1.45
N ARG A 62 7.84 6.43 -1.65
CA ARG A 62 8.26 7.57 -0.81
C ARG A 62 7.80 7.39 0.63
N SER A 63 6.57 6.92 0.86
CA SER A 63 6.04 6.66 2.20
C SER A 63 6.86 5.58 2.91
N LEU A 64 7.18 4.48 2.22
CA LEU A 64 8.02 3.39 2.74
C LEU A 64 9.48 3.80 2.96
N SER A 65 10.00 4.72 2.15
CA SER A 65 11.38 5.21 2.24
C SER A 65 11.55 6.37 3.22
N LYS A 66 10.47 6.88 3.83
CA LYS A 66 10.56 7.92 4.86
C LYS A 66 11.31 7.37 6.06
N THR A 67 12.53 7.87 6.26
CA THR A 67 13.26 7.66 7.50
C THR A 67 12.73 8.62 8.57
N LYS A 68 12.73 8.17 9.83
CA LYS A 68 12.34 9.03 10.95
C LYS A 68 13.29 10.21 11.05
N THR A 69 12.80 11.41 10.83
CA THR A 69 13.58 12.64 10.99
C THR A 69 13.92 12.87 12.47
N SER A 70 14.91 13.72 12.76
CA SER A 70 15.26 14.07 14.15
C SER A 70 14.05 14.63 14.92
N SER A 71 13.16 15.36 14.25
CA SER A 71 11.88 15.81 14.82
C SER A 71 10.90 14.68 15.11
N ASP A 72 10.82 13.67 14.24
CA ASP A 72 9.96 12.49 14.49
C ASP A 72 10.47 11.69 15.68
N ARG A 73 11.79 11.59 15.86
CA ARG A 73 12.39 10.94 17.04
C ARG A 73 12.11 11.68 18.33
N ILE A 74 12.13 13.02 18.33
CA ILE A 74 11.78 13.83 19.50
C ILE A 74 10.30 13.66 19.84
N LYS A 75 9.42 13.64 18.83
CA LYS A 75 7.98 13.37 19.03
C LYS A 75 7.74 11.98 19.61
N ASP A 76 8.36 10.95 19.02
CA ASP A 76 8.29 9.58 19.51
C ASP A 76 8.82 9.48 20.95
N TRP A 77 9.90 10.20 21.27
CA TRP A 77 10.44 10.25 22.62
C TRP A 77 9.45 10.90 23.60
N CYS A 78 8.86 12.06 23.27
CA CYS A 78 7.84 12.69 24.12
C CYS A 78 6.61 11.80 24.31
N LEU A 79 6.11 11.15 23.25
CA LEU A 79 5.00 10.21 23.30
C LEU A 79 5.33 9.00 24.16
N TYR A 80 6.55 8.44 24.03
CA TYR A 80 7.03 7.36 24.87
C TYR A 80 7.10 7.78 26.33
N GLN A 81 7.67 8.96 26.64
CA GLN A 81 7.71 9.47 28.01
C GLN A 81 6.29 9.65 28.59
N TRP A 82 5.34 10.13 27.78
CA TRP A 82 3.95 10.32 28.22
C TRP A 82 3.21 9.00 28.46
N GLN A 83 3.47 7.97 27.63
CA GLN A 83 2.88 6.64 27.76
C GLN A 83 3.52 5.81 28.87
N VAL A 84 4.81 6.03 29.16
CA VAL A 84 5.55 5.34 30.21
C VAL A 84 5.37 5.99 31.57
N TRP A 85 4.91 7.24 31.67
CA TRP A 85 4.61 7.89 32.95
C TRP A 85 3.29 7.36 33.51
N PRO A 86 3.27 6.47 34.51
CA PRO A 86 2.05 6.23 35.26
C PRO A 86 1.89 7.45 36.16
N ALA A 87 0.76 8.15 36.06
CA ALA A 87 0.37 9.05 37.14
C ALA A 87 0.24 8.20 38.41
N TYR A 88 1.20 8.32 39.33
CA TYR A 88 1.06 7.95 40.73
C TYR A 88 0.29 9.07 41.44
#